data_AF-A0A0B7BRB0-F1
#
_entry.id   AF-A0A0B7BRB0-F1
#
_cell.length_a   1.000
_cell.length_b   1.000
_cell.length_c   1.000
_cell.angle_alpha   90.00
_cell.angle_beta   90.00
_cell.angle_gamma   90.00
#
_symmetry.space_group_name_H-M   'P 1'
#
loop_
_entity.id
_entity.type
_entity.pdbx_description
1 polymer ?
#
loop_
_entity_poly.entity_id
_entity_poly.type
_entity_poly.pdbx_seq_one_letter_code
_entity_poly.pdbx_strand_id
1 'polypeptide(L)' 'MNGALLKKEENPTYLGVKLDKQLRMTEHINNIKEKASKRLNMVKRLASTTWGADKSTLRQLYLGSSPSYSK' A
#
# COMPACT_ATOMS: atom_id res chain seq x y z
N MET A 1 -34.99 16.15 -20.94
CA MET A 1 -34.06 15.66 -19.89
C MET A 1 -33.85 14.17 -20.14
N ASN A 2 -32.73 13.80 -20.77
CA ASN A 2 -32.48 12.40 -21.13
C ASN A 2 -31.97 11.65 -19.90
N GLY A 3 -32.88 10.99 -19.18
CA GLY A 3 -32.54 10.14 -18.03
C GLY A 3 -31.88 8.86 -18.50
N ALA A 4 -30.54 8.84 -18.53
CA ALA A 4 -29.80 7.60 -18.74
C ALA A 4 -29.92 6.72 -17.48
N LEU A 5 -30.37 5.48 -17.65
CA LEU A 5 -30.37 4.48 -16.58
C LEU A 5 -28.91 4.17 -16.18
N LEU A 6 -28.50 4.59 -14.99
CA LEU A 6 -27.20 4.23 -14.43
C LEU A 6 -27.19 2.71 -14.16
N LYS A 7 -26.36 1.97 -14.89
CA LYS A 7 -26.06 0.57 -14.56
C LYS A 7 -25.49 0.54 -13.15
N LYS A 8 -26.21 -0.10 -12.22
CA LYS A 8 -25.69 -0.43 -10.89
C LYS A 8 -24.54 -1.40 -11.07
N GLU A 9 -23.32 -0.89 -11.06
CA GLU A 9 -22.14 -1.72 -10.88
C GLU A 9 -22.13 -2.22 -9.44
N GLU A 10 -21.93 -3.52 -9.24
CA GLU A 10 -21.99 -4.11 -7.90
C GLU A 10 -20.86 -3.63 -7.00
N ASN A 11 -19.71 -3.27 -7.59
CA ASN A 11 -18.51 -2.83 -6.88
C ASN A 11 -17.87 -1.61 -7.58
N PRO A 12 -18.47 -0.42 -7.48
CA PRO A 12 -17.96 0.76 -8.14
C PRO A 12 -16.58 1.15 -7.58
N THR A 13 -15.64 1.45 -8.48
CA THR A 13 -14.35 2.02 -8.08
C THR A 13 -14.49 3.52 -7.91
N TYR A 14 -14.35 4.02 -6.67
CA TYR A 14 -14.40 5.44 -6.35
C TYR A 14 -13.03 5.89 -5.83
N LEU A 15 -12.45 6.91 -6.46
CA LEU A 15 -11.12 7.44 -6.10
C LEU A 15 -10.00 6.37 -6.07
N GLY A 16 -10.10 5.35 -6.93
CA GLY A 16 -9.15 4.23 -6.98
C GLY A 16 -9.36 3.16 -5.89
N VAL A 17 -10.44 3.26 -5.13
CA VAL A 17 -10.82 2.27 -4.11
C VAL A 17 -12.11 1.57 -4.56
N LYS A 18 -12.07 0.24 -4.61
CA LYS A 18 -13.25 -0.57 -4.96
C LYS A 18 -14.20 -0.62 -3.77
N LEU A 19 -15.37 -0.02 -3.93
CA LEU A 19 -16.41 0.01 -2.91
C LEU A 19 -17.21 -1.29 -2.99
N ASP A 20 -16.85 -2.30 -2.19
CA ASP A 20 -17.72 -3.45 -1.96
C ASP A 20 -19.01 -3.00 -1.26
N LYS A 21 -20.15 -3.65 -1.56
CA LYS A 21 -21.46 -3.38 -0.91
C LYS A 21 -21.42 -3.39 0.62
N GLN A 22 -20.49 -4.12 1.22
CA GLN A 22 -20.32 -4.21 2.67
C GLN A 22 -19.27 -3.23 3.23
N LEU A 23 -18.68 -2.35 2.40
CA LEU A 23 -17.60 -1.43 2.79
C LEU A 23 -16.43 -2.12 3.50
N ARG A 24 -16.26 -3.43 3.26
CA ARG A 24 -15.27 -4.25 3.97
C ARG A 24 -13.84 -3.83 3.67
N MET A 25 -13.59 -3.20 2.51
CA MET A 25 -12.27 -2.72 2.08
C MET A 25 -11.17 -3.78 2.23
N THR A 26 -11.53 -5.05 2.30
CA THR A 26 -10.63 -6.14 2.68
C THR A 26 -9.54 -6.33 1.64
N GLU A 27 -9.91 -6.23 0.36
CA GLU A 27 -8.95 -6.25 -0.75
C GLU A 27 -7.97 -5.07 -0.68
N HIS A 28 -8.48 -3.87 -0.38
CA HIS A 28 -7.66 -2.67 -0.22
C HIS A 28 -6.68 -2.78 0.96
N ILE A 29 -7.17 -3.23 2.12
CA ILE A 29 -6.36 -3.45 3.33
C ILE A 29 -5.31 -4.53 3.07
N ASN A 30 -5.69 -5.64 2.40
CA ASN A 30 -4.76 -6.70 2.05
C ASN A 30 -3.67 -6.20 1.10
N ASN A 31 -4.01 -5.39 0.10
CA ASN A 31 -3.05 -4.79 -0.82
C ASN A 31 -2.06 -3.86 -0.08
N ILE A 32 -2.56 -3.00 0.82
CA ILE A 32 -1.71 -2.14 1.67
C ILE A 32 -0.80 -3.00 2.55
N LYS A 33 -1.36 -4.02 3.20
CA LYS A 33 -0.62 -4.95 4.06
C LYS A 33 0.47 -5.66 3.28
N GLU A 34 0.19 -6.13 2.07
CA GLU A 34 1.17 -6.83 1.23
C GLU A 34 2.31 -5.89 0.81
N LYS A 35 1.98 -4.68 0.36
CA LYS A 35 2.97 -3.64 0.02
C LYS A 35 3.86 -3.29 1.22
N ALA A 36 3.26 -3.08 2.39
CA ALA A 36 3.99 -2.79 3.62
C ALA A 36 4.87 -3.96 4.06
N SER A 37 4.36 -5.19 3.97
CA SER A 37 5.08 -6.42 4.33
C SER A 37 6.29 -6.66 3.43
N LYS A 38 6.15 -6.48 2.11
CA LYS A 38 7.27 -6.58 1.15
C LYS A 38 8.41 -5.62 1.51
N ARG A 39 8.06 -4.35 1.79
CA ARG A 39 9.03 -3.32 2.20
C ARG A 39 9.70 -3.65 3.53
N LEU A 40 8.92 -4.10 4.51
CA LEU A 40 9.43 -4.49 5.82
C LEU A 40 10.38 -5.69 5.72
N ASN A 41 10.05 -6.70 4.91
CA ASN A 41 10.88 -7.88 4.72
C ASN A 41 12.24 -7.54 4.07
N MET A 42 12.27 -6.60 3.12
CA MET A 42 13.53 -6.10 2.56
C MET A 42 14.40 -5.44 3.63
N VAL A 43 13.83 -4.53 4.43
CA VAL A 43 14.55 -3.87 5.52
C VAL A 43 15.03 -4.87 6.57
N LYS A 44 14.19 -5.85 6.95
CA LYS A 44 14.57 -6.92 7.88
C LYS A 44 15.74 -7.76 7.37
N ARG A 45 15.73 -8.14 6.09
CA ARG A 45 16.80 -8.94 5.49
C ARG A 45 18.13 -8.19 5.49
N LEU A 46 18.11 -6.90 5.21
CA LEU A 46 19.28 -6.02 5.29
C LEU A 46 19.73 -5.80 6.74
N ALA A 47 18.79 -5.69 7.70
CA ALA A 47 19.12 -5.58 9.11
C ALA A 47 19.78 -6.84 9.67
N SER A 48 19.42 -8.01 9.13
CA SER A 48 19.95 -9.31 9.55
C SER A 48 21.31 -9.65 8.91
N THR A 49 21.79 -8.89 7.92
CA THR A 49 23.13 -9.13 7.35
C THR A 49 24.19 -8.50 8.26
N THR A 50 25.00 -9.36 8.89
CA THR A 50 26.03 -9.04 9.89
C THR A 50 27.13 -8.10 9.39
N TRP A 51 27.25 -7.88 8.08
CA TRP A 51 28.28 -7.04 7.48
C TRP A 51 27.68 -5.69 7.03
N GLY A 52 27.77 -4.67 7.88
CA GLY A 52 27.69 -3.27 7.44
C GLY A 52 26.29 -2.65 7.31
N ALA A 53 25.24 -3.26 7.87
CA ALA A 53 23.92 -2.62 7.98
C ALA A 53 23.92 -1.56 9.10
N ASP A 54 24.67 -0.48 8.91
CA ASP A 54 24.69 0.65 9.84
C ASP A 54 23.27 1.17 10.06
N LYS A 55 22.93 1.46 11.33
CA LYS A 55 21.59 1.89 11.73
C LYS A 55 21.12 3.14 10.97
N SER A 56 22.05 4.04 10.61
CA SER A 56 21.74 5.23 9.83
C SER A 56 21.37 4.88 8.38
N THR A 57 22.09 3.95 7.74
CA THR A 57 21.80 3.41 6.40
C THR A 57 20.44 2.74 6.37
N LEU A 58 20.11 1.92 7.38
CA LEU A 58 18.83 1.24 7.48
C LEU A 58 17.66 2.23 7.64
N ARG A 59 17.88 3.29 8.45
CA ARG A 59 16.91 4.38 8.65
C ARG A 59 16.72 5.19 7.37
N GLN A 60 17.78 5.52 6.65
CA GLN A 60 17.72 6.24 5.38
C GLN A 60 16.94 5.44 4.33
N LEU A 61 17.19 4.13 4.21
CA LEU A 61 16.43 3.24 3.32
C LEU A 61 14.94 3.16 3.68
N TYR A 62 14.63 3.06 4.97
CA TYR A 62 13.24 3.06 5.43
C TYR A 62 12.53 4.37 5.09
N LEU A 63 13.18 5.51 5.36
CA LEU A 63 12.65 6.84 5.08
C LEU A 63 12.49 7.07 3.58
N GLY A 64 13.50 6.75 2.76
CA GLY A 64 13.46 6.91 1.30
C GLY A 64 12.42 6.01 0.62
N SER A 65 12.13 4.84 1.20
CA SER A 65 11.04 3.99 0.71
C SER A 65 9.65 4.52 1.11
N SER A 66 9.56 5.40 2.12
CA SER A 66 8.30 5.92 2.63
C SER A 66 7.71 6.97 1.68
N PRO A 67 6.42 6.86 1.29
CA PRO A 67 5.78 7.80 0.37
C PRO A 67 5.84 9.26 0.85
N SER A 68 5.98 9.48 2.17
CA SER A 68 6.01 10.81 2.77
C SER A 68 7.32 11.58 2.54
N TYR A 69 8.40 10.92 2.10
CA TYR A 69 9.74 11.51 1.99
C TYR A 69 10.33 11.46 0.57
N SER A 70 9.63 10.89 -0.43
CA SER A 70 10.04 10.94 -1.84
C SER A 70 9.57 12.24 -2.51
N LYS A 71 10.12 13.37 -2.07
CA LYS A 71 10.02 14.65 -2.77
C LYS A 71 11.40 15.14 -3.17
#